data_AF-A0A158IS90-F1
#
_entry.id   AF-A0A158IS90-F1
#
_cell.length_a   1.000
_cell.length_b   1.000
_cell.length_c   1.000
_cell.angle_alpha   90.00
_cell.angle_beta   90.00
_cell.angle_gamma   90.00
#
_symmetry.space_group_name_H-M   'P 1'
#
loop_
_entity.id
_entity.type
_entity.pdbx_description
1 polymer ?
#
loop_
_entity_poly.entity_id
_entity_poly.type
_entity_poly.pdbx_seq_one_letter_code
_entity_poly.pdbx_strand_id
1 'polypeptide(L)'
;MNGMVHRLLVAVVVAFVWSGCASTPPPAGGPPYKDRAVTRTEGGLRVSAAVLSAEESAEVYGAPLAKKAMQPVWVEVSNHETLSYFLMSPGLDPNFFPASEAAEAFENDESPGGKDELDRRFRRLAFQNPILPGQTKSGFVLTHLNEGAKLVQLDLVASANARTFSILIVVPGFYADYYVSEVFRREIYPPEKIVNYTDDDAFRLALEALPCCATNKDGSKNGDPLNLIVVGGLDDAFPALVRRGWSPTEQKWSGAIMRMATSALSGDRYVNAPVSDLYLFGRAQDLALQKARDTVHQRNHLRLWLSPMRYQGKAVWVGQISRDIGTRLTIHSPTLTTHKIDPDVDEARRALAEDMAYSQNLTKLGFVKGVGPAMQSAPSENLTTDPYYTDGYRQVLVFDRHPTSLSEIEILPWAMSTKSNSSSNPPAGRKQ
;
A
#
# COMPACT_ATOMS: atom_id res chain seq x y z
N MET A 1 15.81 64.60 27.49
CA MET A 1 16.80 65.10 26.51
C MET A 1 18.16 65.07 27.15
N ASN A 2 19.06 64.31 26.52
CA ASN A 2 20.53 64.39 26.54
C ASN A 2 21.27 64.35 27.89
N GLY A 3 22.18 63.39 28.01
CA GLY A 3 23.20 63.55 29.05
C GLY A 3 24.18 62.44 29.35
N MET A 4 24.62 61.66 28.35
CA MET A 4 26.04 61.34 28.19
C MET A 4 26.79 60.54 29.29
N VAL A 5 27.41 59.45 28.84
CA VAL A 5 28.65 58.85 29.37
C VAL A 5 28.54 58.04 30.66
N HIS A 6 28.32 56.74 30.50
CA HIS A 6 28.95 55.75 31.39
C HIS A 6 30.04 55.03 30.61
N ARG A 7 31.26 55.56 30.74
CA ARG A 7 32.48 54.77 30.64
C ARG A 7 32.74 54.17 32.02
N LEU A 8 33.20 52.91 31.99
CA LEU A 8 33.91 52.17 33.04
C LEU A 8 33.07 51.52 34.15
N LEU A 9 32.94 50.20 34.03
CA LEU A 9 33.15 49.12 35.03
C LEU A 9 32.35 47.93 34.45
N VAL A 10 32.90 46.80 34.03
CA VAL A 10 33.97 46.00 34.63
C VAL A 10 34.64 45.18 33.53
N ALA A 11 35.96 45.18 33.52
CA ALA A 11 36.78 44.22 32.82
C ALA A 11 36.71 42.85 33.55
N VAL A 12 36.36 41.79 32.83
CA VAL A 12 36.94 40.46 33.05
C VAL A 12 37.29 39.89 31.69
N VAL A 13 38.59 39.67 31.56
CA VAL A 13 39.34 39.11 30.44
C VAL A 13 39.14 37.59 30.43
N VAL A 14 39.20 36.99 29.23
CA VAL A 14 40.04 35.82 28.87
C VAL A 14 39.32 34.93 27.84
N ALA A 15 39.81 35.07 26.60
CA ALA A 15 40.18 34.07 25.60
C ALA A 15 39.61 32.63 25.62
N PHE A 16 39.54 32.09 24.39
CA PHE A 16 39.25 30.70 23.97
C PHE A 16 37.75 30.36 23.96
N VAL A 17 37.14 29.81 22.91
CA VAL A 17 37.61 28.75 22.00
C VAL A 17 36.92 28.91 20.63
N TRP A 18 37.71 28.80 19.55
CA TRP A 18 37.20 28.36 18.24
C TRP A 18 36.46 27.03 18.42
N SER A 19 35.14 27.09 18.50
CA SER A 19 34.31 25.88 18.46
C SER A 19 34.08 25.56 17.00
N GLY A 20 35.11 24.98 16.37
CA GLY A 20 34.88 24.17 15.18
C GLY A 20 33.90 23.08 15.58
N CYS A 21 32.79 22.97 14.86
CA CYS A 21 31.91 21.82 14.97
C CYS A 21 32.72 20.60 14.53
N ALA A 22 33.35 19.92 15.50
CA ALA A 22 33.78 18.55 15.32
C ALA A 22 32.50 17.73 15.17
N SER A 23 32.10 17.51 13.91
CA SER A 23 31.20 16.43 13.57
C SER A 23 31.87 15.15 14.05
N THR A 24 31.32 14.55 15.11
CA THR A 24 31.62 13.17 15.45
C THR A 24 31.38 12.35 14.18
N PRO A 25 32.39 11.61 13.66
CA PRO A 25 32.15 10.68 12.58
C PRO A 25 31.01 9.76 13.03
N PRO A 26 30.03 9.47 12.16
CA PRO A 26 29.06 8.44 12.49
C PRO A 26 29.85 7.17 12.86
N PRO A 27 29.37 6.39 13.84
CA PRO A 27 30.03 5.13 14.19
C PRO A 27 30.20 4.31 12.91
N ALA A 28 31.30 3.56 12.80
CA ALA A 28 31.59 2.71 11.65
C ALA A 28 30.49 1.65 11.48
N GLY A 29 29.42 2.05 10.82
CA GLY A 29 28.20 1.33 10.49
C GLY A 29 27.85 1.69 9.05
N GLY A 30 27.19 0.77 8.35
CA GLY A 30 26.84 0.97 6.94
C GLY A 30 25.94 2.19 6.70
N PRO A 31 25.57 2.43 5.43
CA PRO A 31 24.65 3.52 5.10
C PRO A 31 23.37 3.46 5.95
N PRO A 32 22.85 4.60 6.46
CA PRO A 32 21.74 4.63 7.43
C PRO A 32 20.47 3.89 6.97
N TYR A 33 20.22 3.84 5.66
CA TYR A 33 19.07 3.11 5.12
C TYR A 33 19.12 1.60 5.37
N LYS A 34 20.32 1.01 5.55
CA LYS A 34 20.46 -0.42 5.83
C LYS A 34 19.98 -0.80 7.22
N ASP A 35 20.07 0.12 8.18
CA ASP A 35 19.55 -0.09 9.54
C ASP A 35 18.02 -0.19 9.55
N ARG A 36 17.38 0.36 8.51
CA ARG A 36 15.94 0.31 8.28
C ARG A 36 15.51 -0.83 7.36
N ALA A 37 16.45 -1.69 6.94
CA ALA A 37 16.14 -2.75 6.00
C ALA A 37 15.22 -3.79 6.66
N VAL A 38 14.21 -4.21 5.91
CA VAL A 38 13.32 -5.29 6.34
C VAL A 38 13.81 -6.59 5.74
N THR A 39 14.02 -7.59 6.58
CA THR A 39 14.46 -8.93 6.18
C THR A 39 13.30 -9.91 6.16
N ARG A 40 13.33 -10.82 5.17
CA ARG A 40 12.49 -12.02 5.10
C ARG A 40 13.35 -13.23 4.77
N THR A 41 12.88 -14.41 5.15
CA THR A 41 13.58 -15.68 4.89
C THR A 41 12.56 -16.75 4.57
N GLU A 42 12.80 -17.48 3.49
CA GLU A 42 11.98 -18.61 3.06
C GLU A 42 12.89 -19.66 2.42
N GLY A 43 12.79 -20.91 2.88
CA GLY A 43 13.74 -21.94 2.49
C GLY A 43 15.18 -21.56 2.86
N GLY A 44 16.12 -21.72 1.93
CA GLY A 44 17.50 -21.29 2.08
C GLY A 44 17.76 -19.85 1.61
N LEU A 45 16.74 -19.09 1.23
CA LEU A 45 16.87 -17.72 0.73
C LEU A 45 16.55 -16.70 1.83
N ARG A 46 17.50 -15.79 2.09
CA ARG A 46 17.30 -14.62 2.95
C ARG A 46 17.38 -13.35 2.12
N VAL A 47 16.33 -12.54 2.12
CA VAL A 47 16.28 -11.27 1.41
C VAL A 47 16.18 -10.12 2.40
N SER A 48 16.85 -9.00 2.10
CA SER A 48 16.70 -7.74 2.82
C SER A 48 16.51 -6.61 1.83
N ALA A 49 15.61 -5.68 2.13
CA ALA A 49 15.39 -4.51 1.28
C ALA A 49 15.19 -3.24 2.09
N ALA A 50 15.62 -2.12 1.51
CA ALA A 50 15.42 -0.77 2.03
C ALA A 50 15.10 0.18 0.87
N VAL A 51 14.18 1.12 1.10
CA VAL A 51 13.82 2.16 0.12
C VAL A 51 14.43 3.47 0.56
N LEU A 52 15.13 4.13 -0.36
CA LEU A 52 15.85 5.36 -0.06
C LEU A 52 14.91 6.56 -0.08
N SER A 53 15.12 7.49 0.84
CA SER A 53 14.56 8.84 0.76
C SER A 53 15.17 9.63 -0.41
N ALA A 54 14.62 10.80 -0.70
CA ALA A 54 15.18 11.69 -1.72
C ALA A 54 16.62 12.11 -1.38
N GLU A 55 16.89 12.38 -0.10
CA GLU A 55 18.20 12.78 0.42
C GLU A 55 19.19 11.61 0.38
N GLU A 56 18.80 10.44 0.90
CA GLU A 56 19.63 9.23 0.88
C GLU A 56 19.98 8.83 -0.57
N SER A 57 19.00 8.94 -1.48
CA SER A 57 19.18 8.67 -2.90
C SER A 57 20.19 9.63 -3.54
N ALA A 58 20.08 10.94 -3.26
CA ALA A 58 20.99 11.94 -3.76
C ALA A 58 22.43 11.74 -3.26
N GLU A 59 22.59 11.35 -2.00
CA GLU A 59 23.91 11.04 -1.43
C GLU A 59 24.57 9.82 -2.09
N VAL A 60 23.80 8.74 -2.28
CA VAL A 60 24.31 7.50 -2.88
C VAL A 60 24.67 7.68 -4.35
N TYR A 61 23.76 8.28 -5.13
CA TYR A 61 23.91 8.40 -6.58
C TYR A 61 24.66 9.65 -7.02
N GLY A 62 24.81 10.66 -6.15
CA GLY A 62 25.36 11.96 -6.51
C GLY A 62 24.46 12.76 -7.46
N ALA A 63 23.17 12.40 -7.55
CA ALA A 63 22.18 13.03 -8.42
C ALA A 63 20.79 13.03 -7.76
N PRO A 64 19.95 14.05 -7.96
CA PRO A 64 18.66 14.17 -7.29
C PRO A 64 17.57 13.34 -7.99
N LEU A 65 17.64 12.01 -7.89
CA LEU A 65 16.75 11.05 -8.58
C LEU A 65 15.26 11.34 -8.43
N ALA A 66 14.81 11.81 -7.25
CA ALA A 66 13.42 12.15 -6.99
C ALA A 66 12.88 13.24 -7.94
N LYS A 67 13.72 14.16 -8.43
CA LYS A 67 13.31 15.19 -9.41
C LYS A 67 12.92 14.61 -10.77
N LYS A 68 13.34 13.38 -11.08
CA LYS A 68 12.99 12.62 -12.28
C LYS A 68 12.02 11.49 -11.97
N ALA A 69 11.32 11.55 -10.83
CA ALA A 69 10.40 10.51 -10.34
C ALA A 69 11.05 9.12 -10.19
N MET A 70 12.35 9.07 -9.91
CA MET A 70 13.09 7.82 -9.66
C MET A 70 13.35 7.63 -8.16
N GLN A 71 13.25 6.39 -7.70
CA GLN A 71 13.50 5.98 -6.32
C GLN A 71 14.26 4.66 -6.27
N PRO A 72 15.47 4.64 -5.70
CA PRO A 72 16.23 3.41 -5.52
C PRO A 72 15.66 2.53 -4.42
N VAL A 73 15.57 1.23 -4.73
CA VAL A 73 15.36 0.16 -3.75
C VAL A 73 16.66 -0.60 -3.61
N TRP A 74 17.27 -0.54 -2.42
CA TRP A 74 18.38 -1.39 -2.06
C TRP A 74 17.87 -2.81 -1.78
N VAL A 75 18.53 -3.80 -2.35
CA VAL A 75 18.20 -5.23 -2.19
C VAL A 75 19.47 -6.00 -1.88
N GLU A 76 19.39 -6.92 -0.92
CA GLU A 76 20.41 -7.92 -0.62
C GLU A 76 19.77 -9.30 -0.54
N VAL A 77 20.39 -10.28 -1.18
CA VAL A 77 19.91 -11.66 -1.26
C VAL A 77 21.06 -12.59 -0.87
N SER A 78 20.86 -13.39 0.17
CA SER A 78 21.73 -14.50 0.53
C SER A 78 21.09 -15.82 0.10
N ASN A 79 21.84 -16.60 -0.68
CA ASN A 79 21.40 -17.87 -1.24
C ASN A 79 22.13 -19.05 -0.59
N HIS A 80 21.46 -19.74 0.33
CA HIS A 80 21.94 -20.97 0.96
C HIS A 80 21.34 -22.23 0.32
N GLU A 81 20.70 -22.11 -0.84
CA GLU A 81 20.19 -23.24 -1.62
C GLU A 81 21.20 -23.69 -2.69
N THR A 82 20.89 -24.79 -3.38
CA THR A 82 21.75 -25.38 -4.42
C THR A 82 21.49 -24.82 -5.81
N LEU A 83 20.44 -24.01 -5.99
CA LEU A 83 20.06 -23.42 -7.28
C LEU A 83 20.58 -21.99 -7.40
N SER A 84 20.93 -21.58 -8.62
CA SER A 84 21.20 -20.18 -8.94
C SER A 84 19.88 -19.43 -9.16
N TYR A 85 19.68 -18.34 -8.43
CA TYR A 85 18.49 -17.50 -8.55
C TYR A 85 18.77 -16.21 -9.31
N PHE A 86 17.75 -15.71 -10.00
CA PHE A 86 17.74 -14.40 -10.64
C PHE A 86 16.70 -13.52 -9.95
N LEU A 87 17.09 -12.33 -9.53
CA LEU A 87 16.15 -11.29 -9.11
C LEU A 87 15.50 -10.67 -10.35
N MET A 88 14.18 -10.76 -10.43
CA MET A 88 13.40 -10.18 -11.52
C MET A 88 13.02 -8.74 -11.18
N SER A 89 13.73 -7.75 -11.73
CA SER A 89 13.42 -6.33 -11.53
C SER A 89 11.96 -5.94 -11.80
N PRO A 90 11.26 -6.51 -12.80
CA PRO A 90 9.83 -6.25 -13.03
C PRO A 90 8.92 -6.58 -11.83
N GLY A 91 9.35 -7.44 -10.92
CA GLY A 91 8.62 -7.72 -9.69
C GLY A 91 8.58 -6.51 -8.75
N LEU A 92 9.64 -5.68 -8.73
CA LEU A 92 9.67 -4.44 -7.94
C LEU A 92 8.92 -3.30 -8.64
N ASP A 93 9.10 -3.19 -9.96
CA ASP A 93 8.46 -2.20 -10.81
C ASP A 93 8.45 -2.71 -12.25
N PRO A 94 7.29 -2.92 -12.89
CA PRO A 94 7.22 -3.37 -14.28
C PRO A 94 7.83 -2.36 -15.26
N ASN A 95 7.93 -1.09 -14.87
CA ASN A 95 8.55 -0.01 -15.60
C ASN A 95 9.83 0.48 -14.90
N PHE A 96 10.57 -0.43 -14.22
CA PHE A 96 11.84 -0.08 -13.58
C PHE A 96 12.81 0.60 -14.56
N PHE A 97 13.69 1.44 -14.02
CA PHE A 97 14.69 2.15 -14.81
C PHE A 97 16.00 1.34 -14.87
N PRO A 98 16.50 0.96 -16.05
CA PRO A 98 17.86 0.49 -16.22
C PRO A 98 18.87 1.54 -15.74
N ALA A 99 19.99 1.10 -15.18
CA ALA A 99 21.02 2.00 -14.64
C ALA A 99 21.53 3.03 -15.67
N SER A 100 21.69 2.63 -16.92
CA SER A 100 22.11 3.51 -18.01
C SER A 100 21.04 4.52 -18.40
N GLU A 101 19.76 4.12 -18.44
CA GLU A 101 18.64 5.04 -18.71
C GLU A 101 18.54 6.09 -17.61
N ALA A 102 18.66 5.65 -16.35
CA ALA A 102 18.59 6.56 -15.22
C ALA A 102 19.79 7.52 -15.17
N ALA A 103 20.99 7.10 -15.60
CA ALA A 103 22.13 7.98 -15.73
C ALA A 103 21.94 9.02 -16.85
N GLU A 104 21.40 8.61 -17.99
CA GLU A 104 21.10 9.48 -19.14
C GLU A 104 20.15 10.62 -18.77
N ALA A 105 19.17 10.37 -17.88
CA ALA A 105 18.21 11.37 -17.42
C ALA A 105 18.85 12.61 -16.75
N PHE A 106 20.13 12.51 -16.37
CA PHE A 106 20.95 13.56 -15.75
C PHE A 106 22.13 14.00 -16.63
N GLU A 107 22.19 13.64 -17.92
CA GLU A 107 23.37 13.98 -18.74
C GLU A 107 23.65 15.49 -18.83
N ASN A 108 22.60 16.31 -18.72
CA ASN A 108 22.68 17.76 -18.88
C ASN A 108 22.84 18.48 -17.53
N ASP A 109 22.83 17.74 -16.43
CA ASP A 109 23.00 18.30 -15.09
C ASP A 109 24.49 18.38 -14.75
N GLU A 110 24.92 19.46 -14.10
CA GLU A 110 26.29 19.58 -13.60
C GLU A 110 26.54 18.52 -12.52
N SER A 111 27.34 17.50 -12.84
CA SER A 111 27.70 16.42 -11.92
C SER A 111 29.17 16.48 -11.50
N PRO A 112 29.49 16.33 -10.20
CA PRO A 112 30.87 16.21 -9.74
C PRO A 112 31.53 14.97 -10.35
N GLY A 113 32.47 15.15 -11.29
CA GLY A 113 33.19 14.06 -11.97
C GLY A 113 32.75 13.79 -13.41
N GLY A 114 31.73 14.49 -13.92
CA GLY A 114 31.28 14.40 -15.31
C GLY A 114 30.47 13.14 -15.64
N LYS A 115 29.95 13.09 -16.87
CA LYS A 115 28.98 12.08 -17.34
C LYS A 115 29.47 10.63 -17.17
N ASP A 116 30.72 10.36 -17.52
CA ASP A 116 31.30 9.01 -17.49
C ASP A 116 31.46 8.46 -16.06
N GLU A 117 31.67 9.32 -15.06
CA GLU A 117 31.72 8.90 -13.65
C GLU A 117 30.31 8.61 -13.12
N LEU A 118 29.32 9.39 -13.56
CA LEU A 118 27.92 9.18 -13.17
C LEU A 118 27.38 7.86 -13.74
N ASP A 119 27.54 7.59 -15.04
CA ASP A 119 27.13 6.31 -15.65
C ASP A 119 27.83 5.11 -14.98
N ARG A 120 29.15 5.19 -14.76
CA ARG A 120 29.90 4.14 -14.04
C ARG A 120 29.38 3.93 -12.62
N ARG A 121 29.03 5.00 -11.89
CA ARG A 121 28.44 4.92 -10.55
C ARG A 121 27.10 4.20 -10.59
N PHE A 122 26.19 4.58 -11.48
CA PHE A 122 24.87 3.94 -11.60
C PHE A 122 25.00 2.45 -11.93
N ARG A 123 25.86 2.07 -12.88
CA ARG A 123 26.11 0.66 -13.23
C ARG A 123 26.70 -0.15 -12.08
N ARG A 124 27.63 0.44 -11.32
CA ARG A 124 28.24 -0.20 -10.14
C ARG A 124 27.24 -0.44 -9.01
N LEU A 125 26.28 0.47 -8.84
CA LEU A 125 25.25 0.36 -7.81
C LEU A 125 24.15 -0.64 -8.19
N ALA A 126 23.91 -0.87 -9.48
CA ALA A 126 22.87 -1.77 -9.96
C ALA A 126 23.03 -3.21 -9.43
N PHE A 127 21.92 -3.85 -9.06
CA PHE A 127 21.90 -5.24 -8.63
C PHE A 127 22.36 -6.17 -9.77
N GLN A 128 23.29 -7.08 -9.47
CA GLN A 128 23.93 -7.93 -10.48
C GLN A 128 23.49 -9.39 -10.36
N ASN A 129 22.66 -9.88 -11.28
CA ASN A 129 22.33 -11.31 -11.38
C ASN A 129 23.49 -12.16 -11.95
N PRO A 130 23.45 -13.50 -11.81
CA PRO A 130 22.61 -14.29 -10.90
C PRO A 130 23.18 -14.33 -9.48
N ILE A 131 22.38 -14.72 -8.49
CA ILE A 131 22.83 -15.08 -7.14
C ILE A 131 23.16 -16.57 -7.12
N LEU A 132 24.45 -16.91 -7.14
CA LEU A 132 24.90 -18.32 -7.15
C LEU A 132 24.71 -18.98 -5.76
N PRO A 133 24.68 -20.33 -5.69
CA PRO A 133 24.70 -21.06 -4.43
C PRO A 133 25.82 -20.60 -3.49
N GLY A 134 25.48 -20.40 -2.21
CA GLY A 134 26.39 -19.94 -1.17
C GLY A 134 26.77 -18.45 -1.24
N GLN A 135 26.28 -17.69 -2.22
CA GLN A 135 26.61 -16.27 -2.36
C GLN A 135 25.58 -15.37 -1.68
N THR A 136 26.08 -14.21 -1.22
CA THR A 136 25.27 -13.05 -0.91
C THR A 136 25.55 -11.97 -1.95
N LYS A 137 24.51 -11.43 -2.57
CA LYS A 137 24.61 -10.30 -3.51
C LYS A 137 23.76 -9.14 -3.05
N SER A 138 24.26 -7.92 -3.24
CA SER A 138 23.54 -6.69 -2.92
C SER A 138 23.69 -5.66 -4.03
N GLY A 139 22.68 -4.82 -4.20
CA GLY A 139 22.69 -3.70 -5.14
C GLY A 139 21.34 -3.00 -5.17
N PHE A 140 21.14 -2.16 -6.17
CA PHE A 140 19.93 -1.36 -6.32
C PHE A 140 19.13 -1.73 -7.55
N VAL A 141 17.81 -1.65 -7.41
CA VAL A 141 16.87 -1.57 -8.52
C VAL A 141 16.25 -0.17 -8.49
N LEU A 142 16.29 0.53 -9.62
CA LEU A 142 15.71 1.86 -9.74
C LEU A 142 14.26 1.74 -10.17
N THR A 143 13.37 2.33 -9.39
CA THR A 143 11.91 2.22 -9.55
C THR A 143 11.28 3.60 -9.59
N HIS A 144 9.99 3.69 -9.92
CA HIS A 144 9.23 4.93 -9.82
C HIS A 144 9.10 5.39 -8.37
N LEU A 145 9.14 6.70 -8.16
CA LEU A 145 9.00 7.33 -6.85
C LEU A 145 7.61 7.08 -6.27
N ASN A 146 7.57 6.46 -5.08
CA ASN A 146 6.39 6.38 -4.24
C ASN A 146 6.67 7.11 -2.93
N GLU A 147 5.85 8.11 -2.61
CA GLU A 147 5.97 8.87 -1.37
C GLU A 147 5.42 8.06 -0.18
N GLY A 148 6.10 8.15 0.98
CA GLY A 148 5.62 7.62 2.24
C GLY A 148 5.88 6.16 2.54
N ALA A 149 5.33 5.28 1.72
CA ALA A 149 5.55 3.85 1.84
C ALA A 149 5.62 3.22 0.45
N LYS A 150 6.55 2.29 0.29
CA LYS A 150 6.71 1.49 -0.91
C LYS A 150 6.61 0.02 -0.53
N LEU A 151 5.73 -0.69 -1.22
CA LEU A 151 5.78 -2.13 -1.21
C LEU A 151 6.84 -2.59 -2.21
N VAL A 152 7.77 -3.40 -1.72
CA VAL A 152 8.82 -4.04 -2.49
C VAL A 152 8.46 -5.51 -2.66
N GLN A 153 8.33 -5.95 -3.90
CA GLN A 153 8.17 -7.35 -4.26
C GLN A 153 9.45 -7.86 -4.92
N LEU A 154 10.07 -8.86 -4.29
CA LEU A 154 11.28 -9.50 -4.77
C LEU A 154 10.93 -10.88 -5.31
N ASP A 155 10.94 -11.02 -6.62
CA ASP A 155 10.75 -12.31 -7.30
C ASP A 155 12.12 -12.91 -7.63
N LEU A 156 12.46 -13.99 -6.94
CA LEU A 156 13.65 -14.79 -7.18
C LEU A 156 13.27 -16.04 -7.97
N VAL A 157 13.79 -16.15 -9.20
CA VAL A 157 13.47 -17.25 -10.12
C VAL A 157 14.71 -18.11 -10.37
N ALA A 158 14.52 -19.41 -10.28
CA ALA A 158 15.47 -20.45 -10.65
C ALA A 158 14.78 -21.47 -11.58
N SER A 159 15.53 -22.46 -12.08
CA SER A 159 14.92 -23.52 -12.90
C SER A 159 13.83 -24.26 -12.11
N ALA A 160 12.61 -24.25 -12.65
CA ALA A 160 11.40 -24.86 -12.06
C ALA A 160 11.08 -24.40 -10.62
N ASN A 161 11.67 -23.30 -10.14
CA ASN A 161 11.48 -22.79 -8.79
C ASN A 161 11.36 -21.27 -8.81
N ALA A 162 10.45 -20.74 -8.01
CA ALA A 162 10.35 -19.32 -7.75
C ALA A 162 10.07 -19.08 -6.27
N ARG A 163 10.56 -17.96 -5.75
CA ARG A 163 10.22 -17.43 -4.43
C ARG A 163 9.87 -15.96 -4.58
N THR A 164 8.76 -15.57 -3.98
CA THR A 164 8.29 -14.18 -3.98
C THR A 164 8.28 -13.68 -2.55
N PHE A 165 8.98 -12.59 -2.32
CA PHE A 165 8.98 -11.91 -1.02
C PHE A 165 8.29 -10.56 -1.18
N SER A 166 7.33 -10.25 -0.32
CA SER A 166 6.65 -8.96 -0.32
C SER A 166 6.89 -8.23 0.98
N ILE A 167 7.27 -6.96 0.89
CA ILE A 167 7.75 -6.17 2.02
C ILE A 167 7.21 -4.74 1.90
N LEU A 168 6.43 -4.28 2.87
CA LEU A 168 6.06 -2.86 2.95
C LEU A 168 7.16 -2.09 3.71
N ILE A 169 7.74 -1.09 3.05
CA ILE A 169 8.84 -0.27 3.59
C ILE A 169 8.39 1.18 3.65
N VAL A 170 8.49 1.77 4.85
CA VAL A 170 8.26 3.21 5.05
C VAL A 170 9.47 4.00 4.56
N VAL A 171 9.21 5.04 3.76
CA VAL A 171 10.22 5.92 3.16
C VAL A 171 10.36 7.18 4.03
N PRO A 172 11.56 7.49 4.54
CA PRO A 172 11.81 8.73 5.30
C PRO A 172 11.69 9.98 4.41
N GLY A 173 11.47 11.16 5.02
CA GLY A 173 11.64 12.45 4.36
C GLY A 173 10.37 13.10 3.77
N PHE A 174 9.21 12.43 3.81
CA PHE A 174 7.94 13.06 3.43
C PHE A 174 7.22 13.65 4.65
N TYR A 175 6.94 14.97 4.61
CA TYR A 175 6.14 15.71 5.61
C TYR A 175 4.63 15.47 5.43
N ALA A 176 4.20 14.22 5.36
CA ALA A 176 2.96 13.83 6.00
C ALA A 176 3.39 13.22 7.31
N ASP A 177 2.96 13.79 8.43
CA ASP A 177 3.22 13.21 9.73
C ASP A 177 2.60 11.81 9.76
N TYR A 178 3.39 10.79 9.45
CA TYR A 178 2.97 9.39 9.51
C TYR A 178 2.69 8.99 10.98
N TYR A 179 1.64 9.51 11.62
CA TYR A 179 0.87 8.92 12.73
C TYR A 179 0.33 7.55 12.41
N VAL A 180 1.26 6.57 12.23
CA VAL A 180 0.97 5.14 12.37
C VAL A 180 -0.53 4.93 12.55
N SER A 181 -1.44 4.69 11.59
CA SER A 181 -2.72 4.16 12.04
C SER A 181 -2.26 2.98 12.88
N GLU A 182 -2.45 3.07 14.21
CA GLU A 182 -1.51 2.41 15.12
C GLU A 182 -1.51 0.89 14.83
N VAL A 183 -2.58 0.41 14.19
CA VAL A 183 -2.73 -0.67 13.21
C VAL A 183 -1.46 -1.41 12.78
N PHE A 184 -0.45 -0.74 12.20
CA PHE A 184 0.76 -1.46 11.71
C PHE A 184 1.94 -1.47 12.70
N ARG A 185 1.84 -0.74 13.82
CA ARG A 185 2.91 -0.58 14.82
C ARG A 185 2.54 -1.01 16.24
N ARG A 186 1.24 -1.12 16.56
CA ARG A 186 0.68 -1.53 17.85
C ARG A 186 -0.52 -2.43 17.60
N GLU A 187 -0.72 -3.39 18.49
CA GLU A 187 -1.96 -4.15 18.58
C GLU A 187 -3.11 -3.17 18.92
N ILE A 188 -3.94 -2.79 17.94
CA ILE A 188 -5.09 -1.89 18.16
C ILE A 188 -6.08 -2.50 19.16
N TYR A 189 -6.14 -3.82 19.15
CA TYR A 189 -7.01 -4.60 20.02
C TYR A 189 -6.14 -5.38 20.99
N PRO A 190 -6.46 -5.35 22.29
CA PRO A 190 -5.78 -6.21 23.23
C PRO A 190 -6.13 -7.69 22.93
N PRO A 191 -5.23 -8.66 23.20
CA PRO A 191 -5.38 -10.04 22.77
C PRO A 191 -6.73 -10.68 23.14
N GLU A 192 -7.28 -10.34 24.31
CA GLU A 192 -8.57 -10.85 24.80
C GLU A 192 -9.79 -10.40 23.99
N LYS A 193 -9.67 -9.32 23.21
CA LYS A 193 -10.73 -8.87 22.29
C LYS A 193 -10.62 -9.53 20.92
N ILE A 194 -9.51 -10.20 20.62
CA ILE A 194 -9.29 -10.80 19.31
C ILE A 194 -9.95 -12.18 19.27
N VAL A 195 -10.87 -12.38 18.34
CA VAL A 195 -11.52 -13.68 18.12
C VAL A 195 -10.97 -14.31 16.86
N ASN A 196 -10.33 -15.47 16.99
CA ASN A 196 -9.83 -16.26 15.86
C ASN A 196 -10.84 -17.33 15.45
N TYR A 197 -11.46 -17.14 14.30
CA TYR A 197 -12.36 -18.10 13.68
C TYR A 197 -11.57 -19.13 12.88
N THR A 198 -11.70 -20.40 13.24
CA THR A 198 -11.17 -21.55 12.50
C THR A 198 -12.27 -22.35 11.81
N ASP A 199 -13.54 -22.01 12.08
CA ASP A 199 -14.74 -22.59 11.50
C ASP A 199 -15.39 -21.60 10.53
N ASP A 200 -15.73 -22.06 9.33
CA ASP A 200 -16.24 -21.23 8.24
C ASP A 200 -17.63 -20.68 8.54
N ASP A 201 -18.49 -21.46 9.18
CA ASP A 201 -19.86 -21.05 9.51
C ASP A 201 -19.89 -20.00 10.62
N ALA A 202 -19.09 -20.19 11.68
CA ALA A 202 -18.93 -19.20 12.74
C ALA A 202 -18.34 -17.89 12.19
N PHE A 203 -17.35 -17.98 11.29
CA PHE A 203 -16.80 -16.80 10.64
C PHE A 203 -17.85 -16.09 9.78
N ARG A 204 -18.58 -16.83 8.95
CA ARG A 204 -19.68 -16.29 8.14
C ARG A 204 -20.70 -15.54 9.00
N LEU A 205 -21.17 -16.15 10.09
CA LEU A 205 -22.14 -15.53 11.00
C LEU A 205 -21.60 -14.24 11.63
N ALA A 206 -20.31 -14.20 11.98
CA ALA A 206 -19.67 -13.00 12.49
C ALA A 206 -19.62 -11.87 11.45
N LEU A 207 -19.38 -12.20 10.18
CA LEU A 207 -19.42 -11.23 9.07
C LEU A 207 -20.85 -10.72 8.79
N GLU A 208 -21.86 -11.59 8.89
CA GLU A 208 -23.28 -11.21 8.73
C GLU A 208 -23.75 -10.24 9.83
N ALA A 209 -23.16 -10.33 11.02
CA ALA A 209 -23.49 -9.47 12.17
C ALA A 209 -22.86 -8.06 12.10
N LEU A 210 -21.95 -7.81 11.15
CA LEU A 210 -21.37 -6.47 10.95
C LEU A 210 -22.45 -5.46 10.49
N PRO A 211 -22.32 -4.17 10.84
CA PRO A 211 -23.25 -3.14 10.36
C PRO A 211 -23.21 -3.02 8.83
N CYS A 212 -24.33 -2.66 8.20
CA CYS A 212 -24.42 -2.58 6.73
C CYS A 212 -23.39 -1.63 6.11
N CYS A 213 -23.09 -0.55 6.82
CA CYS A 213 -22.62 0.68 6.24
C CYS A 213 -21.61 1.33 7.18
N ALA A 214 -20.69 2.07 6.61
CA ALA A 214 -19.90 3.00 7.39
C ALA A 214 -20.79 4.16 7.85
N THR A 215 -20.28 4.99 8.76
CA THR A 215 -21.06 6.09 9.34
C THR A 215 -20.31 7.40 9.32
N ASN A 216 -20.99 8.50 9.64
CA ASN A 216 -20.33 9.73 10.06
C ASN A 216 -19.71 9.58 11.46
N LYS A 217 -18.91 10.56 11.89
CA LYS A 217 -18.11 10.49 13.13
C LYS A 217 -18.90 10.13 14.39
N ASP A 218 -20.14 10.59 14.50
CA ASP A 218 -21.00 10.36 15.65
C ASP A 218 -21.93 9.14 15.51
N GLY A 219 -21.88 8.44 14.37
CA GLY A 219 -22.71 7.27 14.09
C GLY A 219 -24.18 7.58 13.77
N SER A 220 -24.57 8.84 13.63
CA SER A 220 -25.98 9.25 13.45
C SER A 220 -26.54 8.99 12.04
N LYS A 221 -25.67 8.87 11.03
CA LYS A 221 -26.06 8.64 9.63
C LYS A 221 -25.20 7.57 8.97
N ASN A 222 -25.84 6.75 8.15
CA ASN A 222 -25.16 5.79 7.30
C ASN A 222 -24.49 6.49 6.11
N GLY A 223 -23.33 5.98 5.72
CA GLY A 223 -22.57 6.35 4.55
C GLY A 223 -22.47 5.21 3.56
N ASP A 224 -21.29 5.08 2.96
CA ASP A 224 -21.04 4.08 1.93
C ASP A 224 -21.21 2.64 2.50
N PRO A 225 -21.68 1.68 1.68
CA PRO A 225 -21.92 0.31 2.10
C PRO A 225 -20.61 -0.42 2.41
N LEU A 226 -20.58 -1.21 3.48
CA LEU A 226 -19.44 -2.05 3.85
C LEU A 226 -19.47 -3.36 3.05
N ASN A 227 -19.26 -3.24 1.74
CA ASN A 227 -19.47 -4.27 0.73
C ASN A 227 -18.26 -5.20 0.51
N LEU A 228 -17.20 -5.11 1.31
CA LEU A 228 -15.98 -5.89 1.14
C LEU A 228 -15.44 -6.43 2.47
N ILE A 229 -14.89 -7.63 2.44
CA ILE A 229 -14.08 -8.23 3.50
C ILE A 229 -12.77 -8.70 2.87
N VAL A 230 -11.64 -8.28 3.45
CA VAL A 230 -10.30 -8.72 3.05
C VAL A 230 -9.69 -9.52 4.20
N VAL A 231 -9.37 -10.78 3.95
CA VAL A 231 -8.65 -11.62 4.90
C VAL A 231 -7.19 -11.74 4.48
N GLY A 232 -6.31 -11.22 5.33
CA GLY A 232 -4.88 -11.05 5.07
C GLY A 232 -4.40 -9.67 5.51
N GLY A 233 -3.13 -9.37 5.31
CA GLY A 233 -2.52 -8.09 5.67
C GLY A 233 -1.23 -7.83 4.91
N LEU A 234 -0.21 -7.39 5.65
CA LEU A 234 1.08 -6.96 5.09
C LEU A 234 1.84 -8.04 4.33
N ASP A 235 1.68 -9.31 4.71
CA ASP A 235 2.44 -10.42 4.13
C ASP A 235 1.69 -11.13 2.98
N ASP A 236 0.41 -10.81 2.72
CA ASP A 236 -0.39 -11.47 1.67
C ASP A 236 -1.36 -10.54 0.91
N ALA A 237 -2.38 -9.97 1.58
CA ALA A 237 -3.44 -9.19 0.92
C ALA A 237 -2.97 -7.83 0.36
N PHE A 238 -2.15 -7.10 1.10
CA PHE A 238 -1.70 -5.77 0.66
C PHE A 238 -0.65 -5.85 -0.46
N PRO A 239 0.24 -6.85 -0.45
CA PRO A 239 1.00 -7.20 -1.63
C PRO A 239 0.18 -7.39 -2.89
N ALA A 240 -0.92 -8.12 -2.78
CA ALA A 240 -1.85 -8.36 -3.89
C ALA A 240 -2.42 -7.06 -4.47
N LEU A 241 -2.86 -6.15 -3.60
CA LEU A 241 -3.41 -4.85 -3.98
C LEU A 241 -2.37 -4.00 -4.72
N VAL A 242 -1.16 -3.84 -4.17
CA VAL A 242 -0.14 -2.99 -4.80
C VAL A 242 0.34 -3.58 -6.12
N ARG A 243 0.51 -4.91 -6.24
CA ARG A 243 0.85 -5.57 -7.51
C ARG A 243 -0.14 -5.24 -8.62
N ARG A 244 -1.40 -4.97 -8.25
CA ARG A 244 -2.46 -4.58 -9.17
C ARG A 244 -2.59 -3.07 -9.31
N GLY A 245 -1.64 -2.27 -8.84
CA GLY A 245 -1.60 -0.81 -9.04
C GLY A 245 -2.48 -0.02 -8.07
N TRP A 246 -2.85 -0.60 -6.92
CA TRP A 246 -3.49 0.14 -5.84
C TRP A 246 -2.43 0.88 -5.01
N SER A 247 -2.59 2.19 -4.84
CA SER A 247 -1.70 3.04 -4.05
C SER A 247 -2.41 3.67 -2.86
N PRO A 248 -1.73 3.94 -1.73
CA PRO A 248 -2.28 4.74 -0.64
C PRO A 248 -2.73 6.13 -1.12
N THR A 249 -3.82 6.66 -0.57
CA THR A 249 -4.26 8.04 -0.82
C THR A 249 -3.53 9.03 0.09
N GLU A 250 -3.19 10.24 -0.38
CA GLU A 250 -2.30 11.19 0.34
C GLU A 250 -2.97 11.95 1.50
N GLN A 251 -4.19 11.63 1.92
CA GLN A 251 -4.78 12.33 3.06
C GLN A 251 -5.46 11.38 4.05
N LYS A 252 -4.72 11.04 5.10
CA LYS A 252 -4.84 11.68 6.42
C LYS A 252 -3.91 10.99 7.38
N TRP A 253 -2.65 11.34 7.19
CA TRP A 253 -1.56 11.01 8.08
C TRP A 253 -0.93 12.36 8.49
N SER A 254 -1.73 13.10 9.27
CA SER A 254 -1.77 14.55 9.63
C SER A 254 -0.88 15.62 8.95
N GLY A 255 -1.43 16.84 8.84
CA GLY A 255 -0.73 18.06 8.40
C GLY A 255 -1.41 18.83 7.25
N ALA A 256 -2.54 18.32 6.75
CA ALA A 256 -3.26 18.84 5.58
C ALA A 256 -3.98 20.17 5.84
N ILE A 257 -3.24 21.27 6.02
CA ILE A 257 -3.71 22.64 5.70
C ILE A 257 -2.61 23.45 4.97
N MET A 258 -1.31 23.23 5.21
CA MET A 258 -0.30 24.19 4.75
C MET A 258 0.03 24.13 3.25
N ARG A 259 -0.15 23.00 2.56
CA ARG A 259 0.15 22.86 1.11
C ARG A 259 -1.03 23.12 0.18
N MET A 260 -2.25 23.20 0.71
CA MET A 260 -3.44 23.51 -0.10
C MET A 260 -3.42 24.97 -0.62
N ALA A 261 -2.57 25.83 -0.02
CA ALA A 261 -2.44 27.23 -0.38
C ALA A 261 -1.45 27.52 -1.54
N THR A 262 -0.67 26.56 -2.04
CA THR A 262 0.43 26.87 -2.99
C THR A 262 0.41 26.14 -4.34
N SER A 263 -0.56 25.28 -4.63
CA SER A 263 -0.58 24.51 -5.90
C SER A 263 -1.83 24.70 -6.75
N ALA A 264 -2.42 25.91 -6.74
CA ALA A 264 -3.47 26.29 -7.68
C ALA A 264 -2.94 26.75 -9.06
N LEU A 265 -1.64 26.60 -9.34
CA LEU A 265 -1.01 27.07 -10.59
C LEU A 265 0.07 26.10 -11.09
N SER A 266 -0.31 24.87 -11.44
CA SER A 266 0.45 24.01 -12.38
C SER A 266 -0.36 22.74 -12.62
N GLY A 267 -0.82 22.55 -13.85
CA GLY A 267 -1.70 21.45 -14.25
C GLY A 267 -1.00 20.10 -14.38
N ASP A 268 -0.50 19.56 -13.26
CA ASP A 268 0.01 18.19 -13.19
C ASP A 268 -0.99 17.24 -12.52
N ARG A 269 -0.95 15.98 -12.96
CA ARG A 269 -1.84 14.89 -12.54
C ARG A 269 -1.75 14.67 -11.03
N TYR A 270 -2.71 15.20 -10.30
CA TYR A 270 -2.82 15.06 -8.84
C TYR A 270 -3.29 13.65 -8.49
N VAL A 271 -2.42 12.65 -8.58
CA VAL A 271 -2.81 11.23 -8.44
C VAL A 271 -3.40 10.96 -7.06
N ASN A 272 -3.00 11.62 -5.98
CA ASN A 272 -3.30 11.20 -4.59
C ASN A 272 -4.32 12.05 -3.79
N ALA A 273 -5.31 12.68 -4.44
CA ALA A 273 -6.33 13.50 -3.77
C ALA A 273 -7.05 12.81 -2.55
N PRO A 274 -7.40 13.58 -1.50
CA PRO A 274 -8.07 13.07 -0.30
C PRO A 274 -9.35 12.30 -0.52
N VAL A 275 -9.53 11.28 0.31
CA VAL A 275 -10.81 10.58 0.48
C VAL A 275 -11.44 11.01 1.81
N SER A 276 -12.72 11.41 1.80
CA SER A 276 -13.44 11.81 3.03
C SER A 276 -13.53 10.68 4.05
N ASP A 277 -13.46 11.03 5.34
CA ASP A 277 -13.51 10.07 6.45
C ASP A 277 -14.88 9.42 6.55
N LEU A 278 -14.86 8.10 6.66
CA LEU A 278 -15.98 7.30 7.10
C LEU A 278 -15.60 6.59 8.39
N TYR A 279 -16.60 6.24 9.21
CA TYR A 279 -16.37 5.71 10.53
C TYR A 279 -16.95 4.32 10.69
N LEU A 280 -16.15 3.42 11.25
CA LEU A 280 -16.53 2.07 11.66
C LEU A 280 -15.75 1.74 12.94
N PHE A 281 -16.36 0.97 13.86
CA PHE A 281 -15.77 0.65 15.16
C PHE A 281 -15.33 1.89 15.97
N GLY A 282 -16.04 3.00 15.82
CA GLY A 282 -15.78 4.26 16.53
C GLY A 282 -14.57 5.06 16.01
N ARG A 283 -13.99 4.70 14.86
CA ARG A 283 -12.82 5.40 14.29
C ARG A 283 -12.89 5.54 12.77
N ALA A 284 -12.10 6.47 12.23
CA ALA A 284 -11.92 6.63 10.79
C ALA A 284 -11.26 5.39 10.16
N GLN A 285 -11.32 5.26 8.83
CA GLN A 285 -10.65 4.17 8.10
C GLN A 285 -9.16 4.07 8.45
N ASP A 286 -8.69 2.85 8.64
CA ASP A 286 -7.30 2.54 9.02
C ASP A 286 -6.35 2.60 7.83
N LEU A 287 -6.88 2.33 6.64
CA LEU A 287 -6.19 2.40 5.36
C LEU A 287 -7.15 2.86 4.26
N ALA A 288 -6.68 3.76 3.40
CA ALA A 288 -7.37 4.17 2.18
C ALA A 288 -6.43 3.97 0.99
N LEU A 289 -6.91 3.24 -0.01
CA LEU A 289 -6.22 2.95 -1.25
C LEU A 289 -7.03 3.47 -2.43
N GLN A 290 -6.35 3.79 -3.51
CA GLN A 290 -6.95 4.17 -4.77
C GLN A 290 -6.25 3.46 -5.91
N LYS A 291 -6.98 3.27 -7.01
CA LYS A 291 -6.41 2.89 -8.29
C LYS A 291 -6.83 3.91 -9.32
N ALA A 292 -5.87 4.73 -9.77
CA ALA A 292 -6.10 5.76 -10.77
C ALA A 292 -6.31 5.14 -12.15
N ARG A 293 -7.14 5.77 -12.97
CA ARG A 293 -7.16 5.61 -14.43
C ARG A 293 -6.56 6.85 -15.09
N ASP A 294 -6.45 6.85 -16.42
CA ASP A 294 -5.78 7.90 -17.21
C ASP A 294 -6.23 9.35 -16.94
N THR A 295 -7.35 9.56 -16.23
CA THR A 295 -7.84 10.88 -15.80
C THR A 295 -8.15 10.93 -14.30
N VAL A 296 -7.93 12.11 -13.69
CA VAL A 296 -8.18 12.39 -12.26
C VAL A 296 -9.64 12.15 -11.84
N HIS A 297 -10.59 12.21 -12.77
CA HIS A 297 -12.03 12.14 -12.52
C HIS A 297 -12.61 10.72 -12.42
N GLN A 298 -11.82 9.69 -12.74
CA GLN A 298 -12.24 8.29 -12.69
C GLN A 298 -11.26 7.47 -11.86
N ARG A 299 -11.70 7.05 -10.68
CA ARG A 299 -10.87 6.32 -9.71
C ARG A 299 -11.66 5.23 -9.05
N ASN A 300 -11.01 4.15 -8.65
CA ASN A 300 -11.59 3.25 -7.66
C ASN A 300 -11.02 3.63 -6.29
N HIS A 301 -11.90 3.72 -5.28
CA HIS A 301 -11.54 4.03 -3.90
C HIS A 301 -11.86 2.85 -3.01
N LEU A 302 -10.89 2.47 -2.20
CA LEU A 302 -10.95 1.37 -1.26
C LEU A 302 -10.64 1.90 0.14
N ARG A 303 -11.58 1.77 1.08
CA ARG A 303 -11.38 2.05 2.50
C ARG A 303 -11.38 0.76 3.29
N LEU A 304 -10.49 0.62 4.26
CA LEU A 304 -10.32 -0.59 5.06
C LEU A 304 -10.21 -0.24 6.55
N TRP A 305 -10.89 -1.04 7.38
CA TRP A 305 -10.83 -1.01 8.83
C TRP A 305 -10.42 -2.39 9.34
N LEU A 306 -9.37 -2.47 10.16
CA LEU A 306 -8.97 -3.71 10.81
C LEU A 306 -10.01 -4.10 11.85
N SER A 307 -10.59 -5.29 11.74
CA SER A 307 -11.53 -5.80 12.75
C SER A 307 -10.78 -6.51 13.89
N PRO A 308 -11.43 -6.73 15.05
CA PRO A 308 -10.89 -7.63 16.08
C PRO A 308 -11.02 -9.12 15.69
N MET A 309 -11.41 -9.44 14.45
CA MET A 309 -11.54 -10.82 13.98
C MET A 309 -10.25 -11.28 13.32
N ARG A 310 -9.94 -12.56 13.51
CA ARG A 310 -8.99 -13.32 12.72
C ARG A 310 -9.71 -14.48 12.04
N TYR A 311 -9.29 -14.84 10.84
CA TYR A 311 -9.75 -16.06 10.18
C TYR A 311 -8.53 -16.91 9.84
N GLN A 312 -8.46 -18.12 10.41
CA GLN A 312 -7.28 -18.99 10.31
C GLN A 312 -5.98 -18.25 10.70
N GLY A 313 -6.03 -17.43 11.76
CA GLY A 313 -4.90 -16.62 12.25
C GLY A 313 -4.64 -15.33 11.45
N LYS A 314 -5.25 -15.13 10.28
CA LYS A 314 -5.04 -13.96 9.43
C LYS A 314 -5.93 -12.79 9.84
N ALA A 315 -5.42 -11.57 9.65
CA ALA A 315 -6.18 -10.34 9.91
C ALA A 315 -7.43 -10.27 9.04
N VAL A 316 -8.55 -9.79 9.58
CA VAL A 316 -9.79 -9.56 8.83
C VAL A 316 -10.04 -8.06 8.79
N TRP A 317 -10.10 -7.50 7.58
CA TRP A 317 -10.42 -6.11 7.32
C TRP A 317 -11.84 -6.01 6.78
N VAL A 318 -12.62 -5.12 7.38
CA VAL A 318 -13.92 -4.71 6.83
C VAL A 318 -13.65 -3.55 5.89
N GLY A 319 -14.22 -3.62 4.70
CA GLY A 319 -13.91 -2.71 3.62
C GLY A 319 -15.12 -2.12 2.95
N GLN A 320 -14.86 -1.01 2.28
CA GLN A 320 -15.77 -0.39 1.35
C GLN A 320 -15.01 -0.12 0.05
N ILE A 321 -15.58 -0.59 -1.06
CA ILE A 321 -15.08 -0.33 -2.41
C ILE A 321 -16.14 0.42 -3.21
N SER A 322 -15.75 1.51 -3.84
CA SER A 322 -16.57 2.28 -4.77
C SER A 322 -15.75 2.73 -5.98
N ARG A 323 -16.47 3.06 -7.05
CA ARG A 323 -15.92 3.72 -8.23
C ARG A 323 -16.40 5.15 -8.24
N ASP A 324 -15.51 6.09 -8.51
CA ASP A 324 -15.84 7.47 -8.80
C ASP A 324 -15.93 7.64 -10.33
N ILE A 325 -17.05 8.18 -10.80
CA ILE A 325 -17.35 8.38 -12.24
C ILE A 325 -17.33 9.86 -12.65
N GLY A 326 -17.02 10.77 -11.72
CA GLY A 326 -16.90 12.19 -12.02
C GLY A 326 -16.71 13.04 -10.78
N THR A 327 -16.86 14.35 -10.94
CA THR A 327 -16.92 15.32 -9.84
C THR A 327 -18.22 16.11 -9.90
N ARG A 328 -18.77 16.47 -8.75
CA ARG A 328 -20.02 17.20 -8.60
C ARG A 328 -19.83 18.33 -7.57
N LEU A 329 -20.46 19.47 -7.81
CA LEU A 329 -20.57 20.53 -6.80
C LEU A 329 -21.45 20.05 -5.64
N THR A 330 -20.99 20.24 -4.40
CA THR A 330 -21.74 19.89 -3.20
C THR A 330 -21.48 20.89 -2.09
N ILE A 331 -22.48 21.15 -1.23
CA ILE A 331 -22.30 21.92 0.01
C ILE A 331 -21.80 21.04 1.17
N HIS A 332 -21.73 19.73 0.96
CA HIS A 332 -21.37 18.74 1.99
C HIS A 332 -19.85 18.47 2.08
N SER A 333 -19.05 19.15 1.25
CA SER A 333 -17.58 19.05 1.22
C SER A 333 -16.95 20.43 1.46
N PRO A 334 -15.84 20.53 2.22
CA PRO A 334 -15.10 21.79 2.41
C PRO A 334 -14.59 22.41 1.10
N THR A 335 -14.36 21.61 0.06
CA THR A 335 -13.89 22.06 -1.26
C THR A 335 -15.04 22.40 -2.22
N LEU A 336 -16.28 22.42 -1.72
CA LEU A 336 -17.52 22.63 -2.48
C LEU A 336 -17.71 21.71 -3.70
N THR A 337 -16.91 20.64 -3.76
CA THR A 337 -16.85 19.64 -4.81
C THR A 337 -16.64 18.28 -4.14
N THR A 338 -17.37 17.26 -4.60
CA THR A 338 -17.17 15.86 -4.20
C THR A 338 -17.08 15.00 -5.45
N HIS A 339 -16.38 13.88 -5.36
CA HIS A 339 -16.46 12.89 -6.41
C HIS A 339 -17.86 12.28 -6.44
N LYS A 340 -18.37 12.03 -7.65
CA LYS A 340 -19.65 11.33 -7.86
C LYS A 340 -19.35 9.83 -7.88
N ILE A 341 -19.88 9.11 -6.91
CA ILE A 341 -19.79 7.65 -6.87
C ILE A 341 -20.70 7.04 -7.95
N ASP A 342 -20.22 5.96 -8.58
CA ASP A 342 -21.03 5.10 -9.44
C ASP A 342 -22.12 4.45 -8.59
N PRO A 343 -23.42 4.64 -8.92
CA PRO A 343 -24.48 4.01 -8.15
C PRO A 343 -24.40 2.47 -8.16
N ASP A 344 -23.72 1.84 -9.12
CA ASP A 344 -23.46 0.40 -9.12
C ASP A 344 -22.24 0.03 -8.25
N VAL A 345 -22.44 -0.05 -6.95
CA VAL A 345 -21.34 -0.43 -6.04
C VAL A 345 -20.94 -1.91 -6.17
N ASP A 346 -21.79 -2.74 -6.78
CA ASP A 346 -21.48 -4.15 -7.05
C ASP A 346 -20.56 -4.33 -8.25
N GLU A 347 -20.62 -3.44 -9.25
CA GLU A 347 -19.62 -3.38 -10.33
C GLU A 347 -18.22 -3.16 -9.75
N ALA A 348 -18.05 -2.15 -8.88
CA ALA A 348 -16.76 -1.82 -8.29
C ALA A 348 -16.22 -3.00 -7.46
N ARG A 349 -17.11 -3.68 -6.73
CA ARG A 349 -16.81 -4.87 -5.94
C ARG A 349 -16.38 -6.04 -6.83
N ARG A 350 -17.13 -6.38 -7.88
CA ARG A 350 -16.75 -7.44 -8.83
C ARG A 350 -15.43 -7.12 -9.53
N ALA A 351 -15.25 -5.88 -9.98
CA ALA A 351 -14.01 -5.45 -10.65
C ALA A 351 -12.79 -5.60 -9.73
N LEU A 352 -12.94 -5.32 -8.42
CA LEU A 352 -11.88 -5.58 -7.45
C LEU A 352 -11.56 -7.08 -7.34
N ALA A 353 -12.54 -7.97 -7.22
CA ALA A 353 -12.27 -9.42 -7.18
C ALA A 353 -11.57 -9.93 -8.44
N GLU A 354 -12.03 -9.52 -9.62
CA GLU A 354 -11.41 -9.89 -10.89
C GLU A 354 -9.96 -9.40 -10.93
N ASP A 355 -9.72 -8.15 -10.53
CA ASP A 355 -8.37 -7.59 -10.45
C ASP A 355 -7.49 -8.36 -9.44
N MET A 356 -8.05 -8.75 -8.30
CA MET A 356 -7.36 -9.54 -7.27
C MET A 356 -7.12 -10.99 -7.70
N ALA A 357 -7.94 -11.57 -8.58
CA ALA A 357 -7.66 -12.89 -9.14
C ALA A 357 -6.35 -12.86 -9.97
N TYR A 358 -6.10 -11.78 -10.71
CA TYR A 358 -4.83 -11.55 -11.42
C TYR A 358 -3.68 -11.08 -10.51
N SER A 359 -3.90 -10.93 -9.20
CA SER A 359 -2.83 -10.63 -8.25
C SER A 359 -1.96 -11.84 -7.95
N GLN A 360 -2.42 -13.06 -8.22
CA GLN A 360 -1.80 -14.33 -7.81
C GLN A 360 -1.74 -14.56 -6.29
N ASN A 361 -2.40 -13.78 -5.44
CA ASN A 361 -2.41 -14.01 -3.98
C ASN A 361 -3.82 -14.32 -3.45
N LEU A 362 -4.86 -14.21 -4.28
CA LEU A 362 -6.23 -14.53 -3.91
C LEU A 362 -6.39 -16.06 -3.90
N THR A 363 -6.73 -16.65 -2.75
CA THR A 363 -6.95 -18.09 -2.57
C THR A 363 -8.41 -18.47 -2.50
N LYS A 364 -9.24 -17.63 -1.87
CA LYS A 364 -10.69 -17.85 -1.81
C LYS A 364 -11.46 -16.59 -2.11
N LEU A 365 -12.59 -16.72 -2.79
CA LEU A 365 -13.55 -15.65 -2.97
C LEU A 365 -14.95 -16.11 -2.61
N GLY A 366 -15.77 -15.21 -2.08
CA GLY A 366 -17.11 -15.55 -1.66
C GLY A 366 -17.99 -14.34 -1.45
N PHE A 367 -19.23 -14.62 -1.06
CA PHE A 367 -20.21 -13.60 -0.75
C PHE A 367 -20.89 -13.97 0.56
N VAL A 368 -21.11 -12.97 1.40
CA VAL A 368 -21.81 -13.10 2.68
C VAL A 368 -22.84 -11.99 2.80
N LYS A 369 -23.97 -12.24 3.45
CA LYS A 369 -24.99 -11.18 3.63
C LYS A 369 -24.44 -10.08 4.55
N GLY A 370 -25.04 -8.89 4.50
CA GLY A 370 -24.83 -7.90 5.56
C GLY A 370 -25.12 -6.45 5.20
N VAL A 371 -25.05 -6.07 3.93
CA VAL A 371 -25.36 -4.69 3.50
C VAL A 371 -26.87 -4.49 3.42
N GLY A 372 -27.59 -5.50 2.94
CA GLY A 372 -29.02 -5.40 2.62
C GLY A 372 -29.24 -4.88 1.20
N PRO A 373 -30.21 -5.42 0.45
CA PRO A 373 -30.38 -5.07 -0.96
C PRO A 373 -30.95 -3.65 -1.11
N ALA A 374 -30.45 -2.92 -2.10
CA ALA A 374 -30.99 -1.65 -2.55
C ALA A 374 -31.20 -1.73 -4.07
N MET A 375 -32.45 -1.61 -4.53
CA MET A 375 -32.77 -1.74 -5.95
C MET A 375 -32.48 -0.45 -6.70
N GLN A 376 -32.16 -0.53 -7.99
CA GLN A 376 -31.97 0.66 -8.82
C GLN A 376 -33.21 1.57 -8.89
N SER A 377 -34.42 1.00 -8.75
CA SER A 377 -35.68 1.75 -8.67
C SER A 377 -35.93 2.45 -7.32
N ALA A 378 -35.21 2.05 -6.28
CA ALA A 378 -35.30 2.60 -4.93
C ALA A 378 -33.91 2.54 -4.26
N PRO A 379 -32.94 3.35 -4.75
CA PRO A 379 -31.57 3.30 -4.28
C PRO A 379 -31.46 3.80 -2.83
N SER A 380 -30.42 3.35 -2.14
CA SER A 380 -30.00 3.95 -0.87
C SER A 380 -29.12 5.16 -1.13
N GLU A 381 -28.91 5.99 -0.11
CA GLU A 381 -28.05 7.17 -0.21
C GLU A 381 -26.89 7.07 0.80
N ASN A 382 -25.73 7.61 0.41
CA ASN A 382 -24.59 7.76 1.31
C ASN A 382 -24.60 9.13 2.02
N LEU A 383 -23.54 9.45 2.76
CA LEU A 383 -23.42 10.72 3.49
C LEU A 383 -23.36 11.96 2.58
N THR A 384 -22.99 11.80 1.31
CA THR A 384 -22.95 12.89 0.31
C THR A 384 -24.25 12.98 -0.49
N THR A 385 -25.28 12.20 -0.14
CA THR A 385 -26.57 12.07 -0.86
C THR A 385 -26.42 11.47 -2.27
N ASP A 386 -25.30 10.80 -2.53
CA ASP A 386 -25.14 10.05 -3.78
C ASP A 386 -25.90 8.72 -3.67
N PRO A 387 -26.76 8.41 -4.67
CA PRO A 387 -27.52 7.17 -4.67
C PRO A 387 -26.62 5.99 -4.97
N TYR A 388 -26.90 4.83 -4.38
CA TYR A 388 -26.31 3.55 -4.73
C TYR A 388 -27.34 2.42 -4.68
N TYR A 389 -27.10 1.39 -5.49
CA TYR A 389 -27.85 0.14 -5.51
C TYR A 389 -26.89 -1.04 -5.35
N THR A 390 -27.36 -2.11 -4.71
CA THR A 390 -26.57 -3.31 -4.41
C THR A 390 -27.46 -4.54 -4.21
N ASP A 391 -26.93 -5.72 -4.51
CA ASP A 391 -27.46 -7.04 -4.19
C ASP A 391 -27.50 -7.32 -2.66
N GLY A 392 -26.83 -6.49 -1.86
CA GLY A 392 -26.83 -6.53 -0.41
C GLY A 392 -25.80 -7.46 0.22
N TYR A 393 -24.93 -8.06 -0.60
CA TYR A 393 -23.84 -8.92 -0.14
C TYR A 393 -22.55 -8.14 0.07
N ARG A 394 -21.69 -8.69 0.94
CA ARG A 394 -20.28 -8.35 1.04
C ARG A 394 -19.49 -9.39 0.28
N GLN A 395 -18.53 -8.95 -0.52
CA GLN A 395 -17.57 -9.85 -1.12
C GLN A 395 -16.46 -10.16 -0.12
N VAL A 396 -16.10 -11.43 -0.01
CA VAL A 396 -15.04 -11.91 0.88
C VAL A 396 -13.87 -12.36 0.02
N LEU A 397 -12.70 -11.78 0.23
CA LEU A 397 -11.47 -12.10 -0.46
C LEU A 397 -10.44 -12.60 0.55
N VAL A 398 -10.01 -13.85 0.41
CA VAL A 398 -9.01 -14.48 1.28
C VAL A 398 -7.69 -14.57 0.53
N PHE A 399 -6.64 -14.02 1.10
CA PHE A 399 -5.33 -13.99 0.49
C PHE A 399 -4.36 -14.96 1.16
N ASP A 400 -3.36 -15.40 0.42
CA ASP A 400 -2.20 -16.12 0.95
C ASP A 400 -0.90 -15.57 0.39
N ARG A 401 0.21 -15.82 1.08
CA ARG A 401 1.53 -15.35 0.68
C ARG A 401 2.03 -16.07 -0.56
N HIS A 402 1.65 -17.33 -0.74
CA HIS A 402 2.10 -18.13 -1.88
C HIS A 402 1.29 -17.81 -3.14
N PRO A 403 1.95 -17.79 -4.32
CA PRO A 403 1.26 -17.63 -5.58
C PRO A 403 0.16 -18.69 -5.76
N THR A 404 -1.05 -18.23 -6.08
CA THR A 404 -2.23 -19.04 -6.37
C THR A 404 -2.60 -18.88 -7.84
N SER A 405 -2.73 -19.97 -8.58
CA SER A 405 -3.19 -19.91 -9.96
C SER A 405 -4.70 -19.62 -10.01
N LEU A 406 -5.18 -19.03 -11.12
CA LEU A 406 -6.62 -18.75 -11.31
C LEU A 406 -7.51 -19.99 -11.14
N SER A 407 -7.01 -21.17 -11.54
CA SER A 407 -7.73 -22.45 -11.40
C SER A 407 -7.79 -22.98 -9.97
N GLU A 408 -6.92 -22.50 -9.08
CA GLU A 408 -6.85 -22.92 -7.68
C GLU A 408 -7.64 -22.00 -6.74
N ILE A 409 -8.24 -20.92 -7.26
CA ILE A 409 -9.05 -20.01 -6.45
C ILE A 409 -10.35 -20.73 -6.05
N GLU A 410 -10.51 -20.98 -4.76
CA GLU A 410 -11.69 -21.63 -4.20
C GLU A 410 -12.85 -20.65 -4.05
N ILE A 411 -14.08 -21.16 -4.17
CA ILE A 411 -15.28 -20.36 -3.95
C ILE A 411 -15.92 -20.74 -2.62
N LEU A 412 -16.09 -19.77 -1.73
CA LEU A 412 -16.76 -20.00 -0.44
C LEU A 412 -18.26 -20.27 -0.69
N PRO A 413 -18.80 -21.39 -0.19
CA PRO A 413 -20.15 -21.88 -0.56
C PRO A 413 -21.30 -21.14 0.15
N TRP A 414 -21.07 -19.93 0.67
CA TRP A 414 -21.97 -19.27 1.62
C TRP A 414 -23.23 -18.66 1.00
N ALA A 415 -23.09 -17.84 -0.05
CA ALA A 415 -24.24 -17.29 -0.77
C ALA A 415 -24.64 -18.15 -1.98
N MET A 416 -23.75 -19.01 -2.49
CA MET A 416 -24.00 -19.87 -3.64
C MET A 416 -24.47 -21.30 -3.28
N SER A 417 -24.69 -21.59 -2.00
CA SER A 417 -25.38 -22.81 -1.57
C SER A 417 -26.89 -22.73 -1.88
N THR A 418 -27.26 -22.77 -3.16
CA THR A 418 -28.48 -23.48 -3.53
C THR A 418 -28.14 -24.96 -3.45
N LYS A 419 -28.50 -25.61 -2.34
CA LYS A 419 -28.60 -27.07 -2.33
C LYS A 419 -29.54 -27.48 -3.46
N SER A 420 -28.99 -27.91 -4.59
CA SER A 420 -29.71 -28.71 -5.56
C SER A 420 -29.98 -30.07 -4.91
N ASN A 421 -31.04 -30.14 -4.13
CA ASN A 421 -31.69 -31.41 -3.85
C ASN A 421 -32.54 -31.76 -5.09
N SER A 422 -31.90 -32.22 -6.16
CA SER A 422 -32.56 -33.11 -7.10
C SER A 422 -32.00 -34.50 -6.90
N SER A 423 -32.62 -35.23 -5.98
CA SER A 423 -32.59 -36.68 -5.99
C SER A 423 -33.13 -37.18 -7.34
N SER A 424 -32.25 -37.61 -8.23
CA SER A 424 -32.61 -38.54 -9.30
C SER A 424 -31.60 -39.69 -9.28
N ASN A 425 -32.05 -40.81 -8.73
CA ASN A 425 -31.40 -42.10 -8.96
C ASN A 425 -31.25 -42.32 -10.47
N PRO A 426 -30.10 -42.78 -10.97
CA PRO A 426 -29.99 -43.23 -12.35
C PRO A 426 -30.83 -44.51 -12.53
N PRO A 427 -31.60 -44.66 -13.63
CA PRO A 427 -32.23 -45.94 -13.92
C PRO A 427 -31.14 -46.98 -14.20
N ALA A 428 -31.31 -48.14 -13.60
CA ALA A 428 -30.54 -49.34 -13.92
C ALA A 428 -30.54 -49.59 -15.44
N GLY A 429 -29.37 -49.96 -15.95
CA GLY A 429 -29.09 -50.05 -17.37
C GLY A 429 -30.01 -50.99 -18.15
N ARG A 430 -30.10 -50.72 -19.45
CA ARG A 430 -30.43 -51.72 -20.46
C ARG A 430 -29.22 -51.93 -21.34
N LYS A 431 -28.75 -53.18 -21.34
CA LYS A 431 -27.86 -53.76 -22.35
C LYS A 431 -28.51 -53.63 -23.73
N GLN A 432 -27.74 -53.18 -24.71
CA GLN A 432 -27.39 -53.95 -25.91
C GLN A 432 -26.13 -53.37 -26.54
#